data_AF-K3WWI2-F1
#
_entry.id   AF-K3WWI2-F1
#
_cell.length_a   1.000
_cell.length_b   1.000
_cell.length_c   1.000
_cell.angle_alpha   90.00
_cell.angle_beta   90.00
_cell.angle_gamma   90.00
#
_symmetry.space_group_name_H-M   'P 1'
#
loop_
_entity.id
_entity.type
_entity.pdbx_description
1 polymer ?
#
loop_
_entity_poly.entity_id
_entity_poly.type
_entity_poly.pdbx_seq_one_letter_code
_entity_poly.pdbx_strand_id
1 'polypeptide(L)'
;FRDRPICLTAHHLSKKEERLSILTLRKAGLSVRAVSAAVKRSVGVCQKVAKDGKPSREPNHRGGKPKLTERDHRCIVRAACGGSVGAKAIKDKL
;
A
#
# COMPACT_ATOMS: atom_id res chain seq x y z
N PHE A 1 24.09 -11.33 -9.48
CA PHE A 1 23.37 -12.59 -9.75
C PHE A 1 22.07 -12.60 -8.95
N ARG A 2 20.94 -12.36 -9.64
CA ARG A 2 19.56 -12.16 -9.13
C ARG A 2 19.24 -10.76 -8.62
N ASP A 3 19.35 -9.80 -9.53
CA ASP A 3 18.52 -8.60 -9.53
C ASP A 3 17.04 -9.04 -9.53
N ARG A 4 16.43 -9.11 -8.35
CA ARG A 4 14.99 -9.18 -8.21
C ARG A 4 14.51 -7.75 -8.40
N PRO A 5 13.80 -7.40 -9.49
CA PRO A 5 13.13 -6.11 -9.50
C PRO A 5 12.09 -6.14 -8.39
N ILE A 6 12.34 -5.37 -7.34
CA ILE A 6 11.35 -5.05 -6.32
C ILE A 6 10.30 -4.22 -7.07
N CYS A 7 9.30 -4.89 -7.67
CA CYS A 7 8.17 -4.21 -8.26
C CYS A 7 7.26 -3.71 -7.13
N LEU A 8 7.70 -2.61 -6.52
CA LEU A 8 6.86 -1.61 -5.87
C LEU A 8 5.97 -0.96 -6.93
N THR A 9 5.05 -1.75 -7.48
CA THR A 9 3.88 -1.24 -8.14
C THR A 9 2.74 -2.06 -7.58
N ALA A 10 2.14 -1.56 -6.51
CA ALA A 10 0.74 -1.83 -6.25
C ALA A 10 -0.03 -1.21 -7.42
N HIS A 11 0.04 -1.85 -8.59
CA HIS A 11 -0.92 -1.63 -9.65
C HIS A 11 -2.22 -2.13 -9.06
N HIS A 12 -2.95 -1.17 -8.50
CA HIS A 12 -4.36 -1.23 -8.20
C HIS A 12 -4.99 -2.09 -9.27
N LEU A 13 -5.66 -3.15 -8.85
CA LEU A 13 -6.24 -4.19 -9.70
C LEU A 13 -7.21 -3.58 -10.71
N SER A 14 -6.64 -3.01 -11.76
CA SER A 14 -7.29 -2.75 -13.02
C SER A 14 -7.71 -4.10 -13.54
N LYS A 15 -8.96 -4.19 -13.94
CA LYS A 15 -9.63 -5.34 -14.54
C LYS A 15 -10.13 -6.38 -13.55
N LYS A 16 -11.40 -6.20 -13.17
CA LYS A 16 -12.28 -7.29 -12.71
C LYS A 16 -12.14 -8.54 -13.59
N GLU A 17 -11.90 -8.35 -14.89
CA GLU A 17 -11.67 -9.41 -15.89
C GLU A 17 -10.46 -10.28 -15.57
N GLU A 18 -9.29 -9.72 -15.23
CA GLU A 18 -8.09 -10.50 -14.89
C GLU A 18 -8.32 -11.40 -13.67
N ARG A 19 -9.06 -10.89 -12.67
CA ARG A 19 -9.45 -11.68 -11.49
C ARG A 19 -10.40 -12.81 -11.86
N LEU A 20 -11.39 -12.54 -12.71
CA LEU A 20 -12.32 -13.54 -13.19
C LEU A 20 -11.57 -14.64 -13.94
N SER A 21 -10.62 -14.30 -14.81
CA SER A 21 -9.75 -15.26 -15.50
C SER A 21 -8.93 -16.12 -14.53
N ILE A 22 -8.36 -15.53 -13.45
CA ILE A 22 -7.65 -16.31 -12.43
C ILE A 22 -8.60 -17.29 -11.72
N LEU A 23 -9.82 -16.84 -11.38
CA LEU A 23 -10.80 -17.66 -10.69
C LEU A 23 -11.35 -18.79 -11.58
N THR A 24 -11.60 -18.54 -12.86
CA THR A 24 -12.05 -19.58 -13.80
C THR A 24 -10.98 -20.63 -14.02
N LEU A 25 -9.72 -20.22 -14.24
CA LEU A 25 -8.60 -21.14 -14.38
C LEU A 25 -8.34 -21.96 -13.11
N ARG A 26 -8.56 -21.36 -11.93
CA ARG A 26 -8.44 -22.09 -10.66
C ARG A 26 -9.57 -23.10 -10.46
N LYS A 27 -10.80 -22.75 -10.84
CA LYS A 27 -11.94 -23.69 -10.84
C LYS A 27 -11.72 -24.87 -11.80
N ALA A 28 -11.02 -24.65 -12.91
CA ALA A 28 -10.60 -25.71 -13.83
C ALA A 28 -9.48 -26.63 -13.28
N GLY A 29 -9.08 -26.49 -12.01
CA GLY A 29 -8.11 -27.37 -11.36
C GLY A 29 -6.64 -27.05 -11.67
N LEU A 30 -6.35 -25.94 -12.36
CA LEU A 30 -4.98 -25.59 -12.73
C LEU A 30 -4.13 -25.19 -11.51
N SER A 31 -2.85 -25.54 -11.57
CA SER A 31 -1.87 -25.17 -10.55
C SER A 31 -1.63 -23.66 -10.54
N VAL A 32 -1.32 -23.09 -9.37
CA VAL A 32 -1.12 -21.64 -9.23
C VAL A 32 0.02 -21.12 -10.12
N ARG A 33 1.04 -21.95 -10.38
CA ARG A 33 2.14 -21.62 -11.31
C ARG A 33 1.66 -21.54 -12.76
N ALA A 34 0.80 -22.46 -13.19
CA ALA A 34 0.23 -22.44 -14.54
C ALA A 34 -0.66 -21.20 -14.74
N VAL A 35 -1.48 -20.85 -13.73
CA VAL A 35 -2.31 -19.65 -13.76
C VAL A 35 -1.45 -18.38 -13.80
N SER A 36 -0.38 -18.33 -13.01
CA SER A 36 0.58 -17.21 -13.02
C SER A 36 1.24 -17.02 -14.39
N ALA A 37 1.60 -18.12 -15.07
CA ALA A 37 2.15 -18.09 -16.42
C ALA A 37 1.12 -17.60 -17.45
N ALA A 38 -0.12 -18.08 -17.38
CA ALA A 38 -1.20 -17.70 -18.30
C ALA A 38 -1.59 -16.22 -18.17
N VAL A 39 -1.68 -15.72 -16.93
CA VAL A 39 -2.12 -14.35 -16.63
C VAL A 39 -0.94 -13.36 -16.59
N LYS A 40 0.31 -13.85 -16.70
CA LYS A 40 1.55 -13.05 -16.60
C LYS A 40 1.63 -12.21 -15.32
N ARG A 41 1.14 -12.76 -14.20
CA ARG A 41 1.11 -12.11 -12.88
C ARG A 41 1.91 -12.91 -11.87
N SER A 42 2.34 -12.26 -10.79
CA SER A 42 3.13 -12.94 -9.76
C SER A 42 2.32 -14.03 -9.05
N VAL A 43 3.01 -15.12 -8.68
CA VAL A 43 2.41 -16.26 -7.97
C VAL A 43 1.70 -15.82 -6.69
N GLY A 44 2.28 -14.86 -5.95
CA GLY A 44 1.69 -14.32 -4.73
C GLY A 44 0.35 -13.62 -4.98
N VAL A 45 0.23 -12.87 -6.09
CA VAL A 45 -1.05 -12.24 -6.47
C VAL A 45 -2.09 -13.29 -6.85
N CYS A 46 -1.73 -14.28 -7.67
CA CYS A 46 -2.64 -15.38 -8.03
C CYS A 46 -3.13 -16.16 -6.80
N GLN A 47 -2.23 -16.43 -5.85
CA GLN A 47 -2.57 -17.11 -4.60
C GLN A 47 -3.51 -16.25 -3.73
N LYS A 48 -3.25 -14.95 -3.64
CA LYS A 48 -4.08 -14.02 -2.89
C LYS A 48 -5.49 -13.93 -3.49
N VAL A 49 -5.61 -13.82 -4.81
CA VAL A 49 -6.91 -13.79 -5.50
C VAL A 49 -7.67 -15.11 -5.31
N ALA A 50 -6.99 -16.25 -5.37
CA ALA A 50 -7.62 -17.56 -5.15
C ALA A 50 -8.10 -17.77 -3.71
N LYS A 51 -7.41 -17.21 -2.71
CA LYS A 51 -7.80 -17.29 -1.29
C LYS A 51 -8.89 -16.30 -0.93
N ASP A 52 -8.70 -15.03 -1.29
CA ASP A 52 -9.53 -13.95 -0.79
C ASP A 52 -10.88 -13.93 -1.52
N GLY A 53 -10.95 -14.33 -2.80
CA GLY A 53 -12.18 -14.45 -3.62
C GLY A 53 -13.02 -13.18 -3.79
N LYS A 54 -12.77 -12.17 -2.94
CA LYS A 54 -13.43 -10.88 -2.83
C LYS A 54 -12.62 -9.84 -3.58
N PRO A 55 -13.27 -8.78 -4.07
CA PRO A 55 -12.55 -7.66 -4.64
C PRO A 55 -11.57 -7.11 -3.60
N SER A 56 -10.31 -6.90 -4.01
CA SER A 56 -9.32 -6.23 -3.15
C SER A 56 -9.94 -4.91 -2.70
N ARG A 57 -10.16 -4.79 -1.39
CA ARG A 57 -10.46 -3.51 -0.78
C ARG A 57 -9.22 -2.64 -0.94
N GLU A 58 -9.43 -1.35 -1.12
CA GLU A 58 -8.31 -0.42 -1.09
C GLU A 58 -7.61 -0.56 0.26
N PRO A 59 -6.27 -0.65 0.28
CA PRO A 59 -5.56 -0.70 1.53
C PRO A 59 -5.84 0.60 2.29
N ASN A 60 -6.48 0.49 3.46
CA ASN A 60 -6.76 1.64 4.31
C ASN A 60 -5.47 2.05 5.02
N HIS A 61 -4.60 2.76 4.31
CA HIS A 61 -3.35 3.30 4.84
C HIS A 61 -3.66 4.50 5.74
N ARG A 62 -4.11 4.25 6.97
CA ARG A 62 -4.40 5.30 7.97
C ARG A 62 -3.17 6.04 8.51
N GLY A 63 -1.98 5.79 7.94
CA GLY A 63 -0.72 6.26 8.49
C GLY A 63 -0.43 5.70 9.89
N GLY A 64 0.73 6.06 10.43
CA GLY A 64 1.02 5.89 11.85
C GLY A 64 0.37 6.98 12.68
N LYS A 65 0.31 6.80 14.01
CA LYS A 65 -0.11 7.88 14.91
C LYS A 65 0.83 9.08 14.75
N PRO A 66 0.31 10.32 14.68
CA PRO A 66 1.14 11.52 14.66
C PRO A 66 2.08 11.54 15.88
N LYS A 67 3.32 11.97 15.69
CA LYS A 67 4.28 12.15 16.79
C LYS A 67 3.98 13.36 17.67
N LEU A 68 3.21 14.31 17.14
CA LEU A 68 2.82 15.55 17.79
C LEU A 68 1.34 15.50 18.11
N THR A 69 0.99 16.01 19.28
CA THR A 69 -0.42 16.21 19.64
C THR A 69 -0.98 17.44 18.92
N GLU A 70 -2.32 17.56 18.87
CA GLU A 70 -2.98 18.75 18.32
C GLU A 70 -2.56 20.04 19.07
N ARG A 71 -2.26 19.92 20.37
CA ARG A 71 -1.77 21.04 21.18
C ARG A 71 -0.39 21.49 20.71
N ASP A 72 0.50 20.53 20.50
CA ASP A 72 1.87 20.76 20.01
C ASP A 72 1.83 21.43 18.64
N HIS A 73 0.98 20.94 17.75
CA HIS A 73 0.78 21.54 16.43
C HIS A 73 0.36 23.02 16.53
N ARG A 74 -0.62 23.35 17.39
CA ARG A 74 -1.03 24.75 17.62
C ARG A 74 0.07 25.61 18.23
N CYS A 75 0.88 25.06 19.14
CA CYS A 75 2.02 25.78 19.71
C CYS A 75 3.08 26.08 18.64
N ILE A 76 3.40 25.11 17.77
CA ILE A 76 4.31 25.28 16.64
C ILE A 76 3.80 26.39 15.72
N VAL A 77 2.52 26.33 15.32
CA VAL A 77 1.92 27.34 14.41
C VAL A 77 2.00 28.74 15.03
N ARG A 78 1.63 28.90 16.31
CA ARG A 78 1.72 30.21 16.98
C ARG A 78 3.15 30.74 17.08
N ALA A 79 4.11 29.86 17.42
CA ALA A 79 5.51 30.24 17.51
C ALA A 79 6.11 30.63 16.15
N ALA A 80 5.70 29.93 15.08
CA ALA A 80 6.13 30.24 13.72
C ALA A 80 5.50 31.52 13.17
N CYS A 81 4.24 31.82 13.52
CA CYS A 81 3.59 33.08 13.13
C CYS A 81 4.14 34.30 13.89
N GLY A 82 4.68 34.11 15.10
CA GLY A 82 5.16 35.18 15.98
C GLY A 82 6.52 35.78 15.63
N GLY A 83 7.21 35.31 14.57
CA GLY A 83 8.47 35.88 14.10
C GLY A 83 9.44 34.85 13.52
N SER A 84 10.65 35.29 13.15
CA SER A 84 11.73 34.49 12.55
C SER A 84 12.39 33.51 13.53
N VAL A 85 11.58 32.73 14.27
CA VAL A 85 12.07 31.76 15.23
C VAL A 85 12.47 30.49 14.48
N GLY A 86 13.74 30.11 14.58
CA GLY A 86 14.24 28.90 13.93
C GLY A 86 13.55 27.63 14.48
N ALA A 87 13.34 26.63 13.62
CA ALA A 87 12.65 25.39 13.98
C ALA A 87 13.25 24.68 15.22
N LYS A 88 14.58 24.76 15.40
CA LYS A 88 15.27 24.22 16.59
C LYS A 88 14.78 24.90 17.88
N ALA A 89 14.70 26.24 17.87
CA ALA A 89 14.26 27.02 19.02
C ALA A 89 12.77 26.85 19.33
N ILE A 90 11.95 26.48 18.33
CA ILE A 90 10.55 26.08 18.56
C ILE A 90 10.51 24.71 19.23
N LYS A 91 11.27 23.73 18.72
CA LYS A 91 11.33 22.38 19.29
C LYS A 91 11.80 22.38 20.75
N ASP A 92 12.77 23.21 21.12
CA ASP A 92 13.26 23.30 22.50
C ASP A 92 12.20 23.84 23.50
N LYS A 93 11.10 24.42 23.00
CA LYS A 93 9.99 24.99 23.78
C LYS A 93 8.72 24.11 23.77
N LEU A 94 8.77 22.97 23.08
CA LEU A 94 7.68 21.98 22.99
C LEU A 94 7.94 20.82 23.93
#